data_AF-A0A4Q3CB17-F1
#
_entry.id   AF-A0A4Q3CB17-F1
#
_cell.length_a   1.000
_cell.length_b   1.000
_cell.length_c   1.000
_cell.angle_alpha   90.00
_cell.angle_beta   90.00
_cell.angle_gamma   90.00
#
_symmetry.space_group_name_H-M   'P 1'
#
loop_
_entity.id
_entity.type
_entity.pdbx_description
1 polymer ?
#
loop_
_entity_poly.entity_id
_entity_poly.type
_entity_poly.pdbx_seq_one_letter_code
_entity_poly.pdbx_strand_id
1 'polypeptide(L)'
;MLRRLGLKSLGIEHDGTLVQEVFSFLHETQMPFEQFFFDWRGGDGSRAMRSPVAGHYRGTAFEPLAALLTAHPAAEDANLDHPYFSRATPRTMLIDEMEALWAPIAERDDWAPLQSALDEIEEMRQAYSAAR
;
A
#
# COMPACT_ATOMS: atom_id res chain seq x y z
N MET A 1 5.30 5.96 -9.03
CA MET A 1 5.80 4.95 -8.08
C MET A 1 6.19 5.58 -6.76
N LEU A 2 7.23 6.42 -6.69
CA LEU A 2 7.75 6.99 -5.44
C LEU A 2 6.69 7.71 -4.59
N ARG A 3 5.82 8.54 -5.20
CA ARG A 3 4.70 9.19 -4.47
C ARG A 3 3.77 8.20 -3.76
N ARG A 4 3.50 7.04 -4.38
CA ARG A 4 2.65 6.00 -3.78
C ARG A 4 3.34 5.33 -2.59
N LEU A 5 4.65 5.12 -2.71
CA LEU A 5 5.52 4.68 -1.61
C LEU A 5 5.85 5.80 -0.62
N GLY A 6 5.45 7.06 -0.85
CA GLY A 6 5.81 8.18 0.02
C GLY A 6 7.32 8.38 0.17
N LEU A 7 8.08 8.26 -0.93
CA LEU A 7 9.55 8.37 -0.94
C LEU A 7 10.03 9.65 -1.65
N LYS A 8 11.10 10.25 -1.16
CA LYS A 8 11.85 11.32 -1.85
C LYS A 8 12.67 10.71 -2.99
N SER A 9 12.70 11.38 -4.14
CA SER A 9 13.54 11.00 -5.28
C SER A 9 15.03 11.09 -4.92
N LEU A 10 15.82 10.11 -5.38
CA LEU A 10 17.28 10.12 -5.32
C LEU A 10 17.92 10.38 -6.70
N GLY A 11 17.10 10.73 -7.69
CA GLY A 11 17.51 10.94 -9.08
C GLY A 11 17.07 9.81 -10.00
N ILE A 12 17.04 10.11 -11.29
CA ILE A 12 16.37 9.30 -12.33
C ILE A 12 16.89 7.85 -12.35
N GLU A 13 18.19 7.65 -12.18
CA GLU A 13 18.79 6.30 -12.22
C GLU A 13 18.35 5.45 -11.03
N HIS A 14 18.48 5.97 -9.80
CA HIS A 14 18.10 5.25 -8.58
C HIS A 14 16.58 4.98 -8.54
N ASP A 15 15.79 5.98 -8.90
CA ASP A 15 14.33 5.87 -8.95
C ASP A 15 13.90 4.83 -10.01
N GLY A 16 14.58 4.80 -11.16
CA GLY A 16 14.33 3.85 -12.24
C GLY A 16 14.62 2.42 -11.83
N THR A 17 15.77 2.16 -11.20
CA THR A 17 16.11 0.85 -10.66
C THR A 17 15.11 0.40 -9.60
N LEU A 18 14.70 1.28 -8.67
CA LEU A 18 13.67 0.97 -7.69
C LEU A 18 12.36 0.53 -8.35
N VAL A 19 11.88 1.28 -9.34
CA VAL A 19 10.63 0.97 -10.05
C VAL A 19 10.69 -0.39 -10.73
N GLN A 20 11.81 -0.70 -11.39
CA GLN A 20 12.01 -1.99 -12.04
C GLN A 20 11.99 -3.14 -11.04
N GLU A 21 12.74 -3.04 -9.94
CA GLU A 21 12.80 -4.08 -8.92
C GLU A 21 11.46 -4.30 -8.20
N VAL A 22 10.69 -3.22 -7.96
CA VAL A 22 9.32 -3.34 -7.44
C VAL A 22 8.46 -4.20 -8.36
N PHE A 23 8.47 -3.94 -9.67
CA PHE A 23 7.64 -4.71 -10.61
C PHE A 23 8.13 -6.15 -10.76
N SER A 24 9.45 -6.38 -10.81
CA SER A 24 10.02 -7.73 -10.84
C SER A 24 9.57 -8.54 -9.62
N PHE A 25 9.69 -7.98 -8.42
CA PHE A 25 9.31 -8.63 -7.18
C PHE A 25 7.81 -8.92 -7.09
N LEU A 26 6.95 -7.95 -7.45
CA LEU A 26 5.49 -8.13 -7.44
C LEU A 26 5.05 -9.16 -8.48
N HIS A 27 5.72 -9.21 -9.64
CA HIS A 27 5.45 -10.23 -10.65
C HIS A 27 5.88 -11.62 -10.19
N GLU A 28 7.05 -11.78 -9.57
CA GLU A 28 7.53 -13.08 -9.10
C GLU A 28 6.67 -13.62 -7.95
N THR A 29 6.36 -12.78 -6.97
CA THR A 29 5.71 -13.21 -5.73
C THR A 29 4.19 -13.30 -5.82
N GLN A 30 3.58 -12.60 -6.78
CA GLN A 30 2.12 -12.46 -6.89
C GLN A 30 1.47 -11.99 -5.58
N MET A 31 2.21 -11.28 -4.73
CA MET A 31 1.69 -10.80 -3.45
C MET A 31 0.62 -9.73 -3.65
N PRO A 32 -0.26 -9.46 -2.66
CA PRO A 32 -1.28 -8.44 -2.79
C PRO A 32 -0.67 -7.06 -3.09
N PHE A 33 -0.99 -6.54 -4.28
CA PHE A 33 -0.38 -5.33 -4.83
C PHE A 33 -0.53 -4.11 -3.91
N GLU A 34 -1.75 -3.85 -3.43
CA GLU A 34 -2.03 -2.73 -2.51
C GLU A 34 -1.30 -2.86 -1.18
N GLN A 35 -1.21 -4.09 -0.66
CA GLN A 35 -0.55 -4.36 0.61
C GLN A 35 0.94 -4.01 0.54
N PHE A 36 1.63 -4.29 -0.56
CA PHE A 36 3.04 -3.91 -0.74
C PHE A 36 3.24 -2.39 -0.57
N PHE A 37 2.44 -1.58 -1.28
CA PHE A 37 2.53 -0.13 -1.18
C PHE A 37 2.15 0.39 0.19
N PHE A 38 1.15 -0.23 0.82
CA PHE A 38 0.75 0.12 2.16
C PHE A 38 1.86 -0.17 3.16
N ASP A 39 2.48 -1.35 3.11
CA ASP A 39 3.51 -1.82 4.03
C ASP A 39 4.80 -1.00 3.94
N TRP A 40 5.25 -0.72 2.72
CA TRP A 40 6.52 -0.04 2.45
C TRP A 40 6.40 1.48 2.28
N ARG A 41 5.23 2.06 2.56
CA ARG A 41 5.09 3.51 2.55
C ARG A 41 6.06 4.15 3.56
N GLY A 42 6.85 5.10 3.11
CA GLY A 42 7.89 5.77 3.87
C GLY A 42 9.26 5.08 3.86
N GLY A 43 9.39 3.92 3.21
CA GLY A 43 10.67 3.21 3.09
C GLY A 43 11.15 2.48 4.35
N ASP A 44 10.34 2.49 5.42
CA ASP A 44 10.65 1.77 6.66
C ASP A 44 10.02 0.36 6.67
N GLY A 45 10.87 -0.65 6.83
CA GLY A 45 10.45 -2.05 6.93
C GLY A 45 9.75 -2.42 8.23
N SER A 46 9.74 -1.56 9.26
CA SER A 46 9.12 -1.89 10.56
C SER A 46 7.64 -2.25 10.44
N ARG A 47 6.89 -1.56 9.56
CA ARG A 47 5.48 -1.83 9.26
C ARG A 47 5.32 -3.10 8.44
N ALA A 48 6.14 -3.26 7.40
CA ALA A 48 6.16 -4.46 6.56
C ALA A 48 6.35 -5.76 7.37
N MET A 49 7.16 -5.74 8.43
CA MET A 49 7.39 -6.92 9.27
C MET A 49 6.20 -7.30 10.18
N ARG A 50 5.24 -6.40 10.38
CA ARG A 50 3.98 -6.65 11.11
C ARG A 50 2.82 -7.02 10.18
N SER A 51 3.05 -6.98 8.88
CA SER A 51 2.05 -7.27 7.87
C SER A 51 1.61 -8.73 7.92
N PRO A 52 0.32 -9.04 7.62
CA PRO A 52 -0.14 -10.41 7.39
C PRO A 52 0.67 -11.14 6.31
N VAL A 53 1.26 -10.39 5.37
CA VAL A 53 2.02 -10.93 4.24
C VAL A 53 3.54 -10.78 4.42
N ALA A 54 4.02 -10.54 5.66
CA ALA A 54 5.44 -10.36 5.97
C ALA A 54 6.35 -11.52 5.53
N GLY A 55 5.79 -12.70 5.28
CA GLY A 55 6.51 -13.83 4.70
C GLY A 55 7.16 -13.52 3.35
N HIS A 56 6.53 -12.70 2.50
CA HIS A 56 7.10 -12.33 1.19
C HIS A 56 8.37 -11.48 1.31
N TYR A 57 8.58 -10.79 2.45
CA TYR A 57 9.74 -9.94 2.68
C TYR A 57 10.92 -10.69 3.32
N ARG A 58 10.71 -11.96 3.71
CA ARG A 58 11.73 -12.80 4.34
C ARG A 58 12.33 -13.75 3.30
N GLY A 59 13.10 -13.21 2.36
CA GLY A 59 13.74 -14.02 1.33
C GLY A 59 14.72 -13.24 0.47
N THR A 60 15.63 -13.98 -0.18
CA THR A 60 16.68 -13.43 -1.04
C THR A 60 16.13 -12.67 -2.26
N ALA A 61 14.92 -13.01 -2.71
CA ALA A 61 14.22 -12.29 -3.77
C ALA A 61 13.87 -10.84 -3.37
N PHE A 62 13.73 -10.56 -2.08
CA PHE A 62 13.35 -9.23 -1.58
C PHE A 62 14.56 -8.39 -1.14
N GLU A 63 15.69 -9.00 -0.79
CA GLU A 63 16.87 -8.29 -0.27
C GLU A 63 17.36 -7.12 -1.16
N PRO A 64 17.47 -7.27 -2.50
CA PRO A 64 17.89 -6.16 -3.35
C PRO A 64 16.90 -4.98 -3.30
N LEU A 65 15.60 -5.29 -3.28
CA LEU A 65 14.54 -4.30 -3.21
C LEU A 65 14.48 -3.62 -1.83
N ALA A 66 14.72 -4.36 -0.75
CA ALA A 66 14.79 -3.80 0.60
C ALA A 66 15.87 -2.71 0.72
N ALA A 67 17.05 -2.95 0.13
CA ALA A 67 18.14 -1.98 0.12
C ALA A 67 17.76 -0.70 -0.65
N LEU A 68 17.10 -0.84 -1.80
CA LEU A 68 16.63 0.29 -2.59
C LEU A 68 15.56 1.11 -1.85
N LEU A 69 14.59 0.43 -1.23
CA LEU A 69 13.52 1.08 -0.47
C LEU A 69 14.05 1.87 0.73
N THR A 70 14.94 1.25 1.52
CA THR A 70 15.51 1.87 2.73
C THR A 70 16.51 2.99 2.44
N ALA A 71 17.11 3.01 1.23
CA ALA A 71 17.97 4.11 0.80
C ALA A 71 17.20 5.42 0.55
N HIS A 72 15.91 5.36 0.19
CA HIS A 72 15.11 6.54 -0.08
C HIS A 72 14.51 7.09 1.21
N PRO A 73 14.76 8.37 1.57
CA PRO A 73 14.09 8.99 2.70
C PRO A 73 12.57 9.08 2.47
N ALA A 74 11.80 9.03 3.55
CA ALA A 74 10.38 9.35 3.50
C ALA A 74 10.16 10.78 2.95
N ALA A 75 9.16 10.93 2.08
CA ALA A 75 8.69 12.23 1.63
C ALA A 75 8.03 12.98 2.80
N GLU A 76 8.16 14.31 2.83
CA GLU A 76 7.57 15.14 3.88
C GLU A 76 6.05 15.04 3.91
N ASP A 77 5.45 14.82 2.75
CA ASP A 77 4.02 14.64 2.55
C ASP A 77 3.57 13.16 2.65
N ALA A 78 4.42 12.26 3.15
CA ALA A 78 4.07 10.84 3.28
C ALA A 78 2.95 10.58 4.30
N ASN A 79 2.71 11.51 5.24
CA ASN A 79 1.59 11.48 6.20
C ASN A 79 1.53 10.15 7.02
N LEU A 80 2.69 9.63 7.43
CA LEU A 80 2.81 8.30 8.05
C LEU A 80 2.11 8.20 9.42
N ASP A 81 1.89 9.33 10.10
CA ASP A 81 1.23 9.39 11.41
C ASP A 81 -0.30 9.33 11.32
N HIS A 82 -0.88 9.34 10.10
CA HIS A 82 -2.32 9.22 9.92
C HIS A 82 -2.83 7.86 10.46
N PRO A 83 -3.92 7.82 11.24
CA PRO A 83 -4.44 6.59 11.85
C PRO A 83 -4.66 5.43 10.87
N TYR A 84 -5.01 5.73 9.63
CA TYR A 84 -5.11 4.74 8.54
C TYR A 84 -3.88 3.81 8.44
N PHE A 85 -2.67 4.32 8.65
CA PHE A 85 -1.44 3.52 8.55
C PHE A 85 -1.16 2.63 9.78
N SER A 86 -1.97 2.73 10.84
CA SER A 86 -1.95 1.78 11.97
C SER A 86 -2.76 0.51 11.71
N ARG A 87 -3.54 0.46 10.62
CA ARG A 87 -4.25 -0.75 10.18
C ARG A 87 -3.24 -1.82 9.74
N ALA A 88 -3.67 -3.09 9.76
CA ALA A 88 -2.87 -4.20 9.26
C ALA A 88 -2.93 -4.33 7.73
N THR A 89 -4.07 -3.97 7.14
CA THR A 89 -4.33 -4.07 5.69
C THR A 89 -4.92 -2.76 5.17
N PRO A 90 -4.60 -2.35 3.93
CA PRO A 90 -5.27 -1.22 3.30
C PRO A 90 -6.69 -1.60 2.88
N ARG A 91 -7.54 -0.59 2.65
CA ARG A 91 -8.74 -0.77 1.85
C ARG A 91 -8.31 -1.09 0.40
N THR A 92 -8.93 -2.11 -0.21
CA THR A 92 -8.68 -2.47 -1.60
C THR A 92 -9.87 -2.11 -2.49
N MET A 93 -9.63 -2.13 -3.81
CA MET A 93 -10.65 -1.96 -4.84
C MET A 93 -10.73 -3.22 -5.72
N LEU A 94 -10.57 -4.41 -5.11
CA LEU A 94 -10.71 -5.67 -5.83
C LEU A 94 -12.14 -5.81 -6.37
N ILE A 95 -12.26 -6.24 -7.62
CA ILE A 95 -13.55 -6.28 -8.31
C ILE A 95 -14.55 -7.16 -7.55
N ASP A 96 -14.12 -8.34 -7.10
CA ASP A 96 -14.96 -9.27 -6.33
C ASP A 96 -15.44 -8.66 -5.01
N GLU A 97 -14.58 -7.90 -4.31
CA GLU A 97 -14.98 -7.19 -3.09
C GLU A 97 -16.01 -6.11 -3.37
N MET A 98 -15.82 -5.33 -4.45
CA MET A 98 -16.74 -4.27 -4.83
C MET A 98 -18.07 -4.82 -5.36
N GLU A 99 -18.03 -5.94 -6.09
CA GLU A 99 -19.23 -6.61 -6.58
C GLU A 99 -20.05 -7.21 -5.44
N ALA A 100 -19.38 -7.76 -4.42
CA ALA A 100 -20.03 -8.31 -3.23
C ALA A 100 -20.85 -7.26 -2.45
N LEU A 101 -20.53 -5.97 -2.57
CA LEU A 101 -21.29 -4.88 -1.92
C LEU A 101 -22.72 -4.74 -2.48
N TRP A 102 -22.98 -5.21 -3.70
CA TRP A 102 -24.31 -5.09 -4.31
C TRP A 102 -25.31 -6.12 -3.77
N ALA A 103 -24.85 -7.29 -3.31
CA ALA A 103 -25.75 -8.36 -2.88
C ALA A 103 -26.65 -7.96 -1.69
N PRO A 104 -26.14 -7.35 -0.61
CA PRO A 104 -27.00 -6.84 0.48
C PRO A 104 -28.01 -5.78 0.03
N ILE A 105 -27.65 -4.94 -0.94
CA ILE A 105 -28.56 -3.92 -1.48
C ILE A 105 -29.70 -4.60 -2.23
N ALA A 106 -29.38 -5.53 -3.13
CA ALA A 106 -30.37 -6.21 -3.97
C ALA A 106 -31.31 -7.13 -3.16
N GLU A 107 -30.79 -7.83 -2.15
CA GLU A 107 -31.54 -8.84 -1.40
C GLU A 107 -32.43 -8.24 -0.31
N ARG A 108 -31.96 -7.17 0.34
CA ARG A 108 -32.54 -6.69 1.60
C ARG A 108 -32.52 -5.16 1.75
N ASP A 109 -32.21 -4.43 0.68
CA ASP A 109 -32.10 -2.96 0.67
C ASP A 109 -31.13 -2.44 1.75
N ASP A 110 -30.09 -3.22 2.04
CA ASP A 110 -29.08 -2.87 3.04
C ASP A 110 -27.91 -2.13 2.37
N TRP A 111 -27.88 -0.81 2.58
CA TRP A 111 -26.85 0.09 2.07
C TRP A 111 -25.65 0.25 2.99
N ALA A 112 -25.70 -0.30 4.22
CA ALA A 112 -24.67 -0.09 5.22
C ALA A 112 -23.26 -0.58 4.77
N PRO A 113 -23.11 -1.74 4.11
CA PRO A 113 -21.80 -2.21 3.65
C PRO A 113 -21.16 -1.27 2.62
N LEU A 114 -21.95 -0.75 1.68
CA LEU A 114 -21.47 0.21 0.69
C LEU A 114 -21.05 1.53 1.34
N GLN A 115 -21.85 2.04 2.27
CA GLN A 115 -21.52 3.27 3.00
C GLN A 115 -20.22 3.11 3.80
N SER A 116 -20.06 2.00 4.52
CA SER A 116 -18.82 1.68 5.24
C SER A 116 -17.61 1.61 4.30
N ALA A 117 -17.77 0.99 3.12
CA ALA A 117 -16.69 0.94 2.13
C ALA A 117 -16.32 2.33 1.60
N LEU A 118 -17.30 3.22 1.39
CA LEU A 118 -17.06 4.61 0.97
C LEU A 118 -16.33 5.40 2.06
N ASP A 119 -16.72 5.23 3.33
CA ASP A 119 -16.06 5.89 4.47
C ASP A 119 -14.58 5.45 4.58
N GLU A 120 -14.30 4.15 4.39
CA GLU A 120 -12.91 3.64 4.37
C GLU A 120 -12.11 4.17 3.18
N ILE A 121 -12.72 4.33 2.00
CA ILE A 121 -12.08 4.93 0.82
C ILE A 121 -11.76 6.40 1.08
N GLU A 122 -12.65 7.13 1.76
CA GLU A 122 -12.42 8.53 2.12
C GLU A 122 -11.29 8.66 3.16
N GLU A 123 -11.25 7.80 4.18
CA GLU A 123 -10.12 7.75 5.13
C GLU A 123 -8.81 7.45 4.40
N MET A 124 -8.80 6.49 3.48
CA MET A 124 -7.64 6.21 2.63
C MET A 124 -7.24 7.45 1.81
N ARG A 125 -8.19 8.15 1.18
CA ARG A 125 -7.91 9.37 0.39
C ARG A 125 -7.27 10.44 1.25
N GLN A 126 -7.73 10.64 2.48
CA GLN A 126 -7.16 11.59 3.44
C GLN A 126 -5.74 11.19 3.83
N ALA A 127 -5.51 9.90 4.12
CA ALA A 127 -4.19 9.37 4.48
C ALA A 127 -3.14 9.56 3.38
N TYR A 128 -3.52 9.38 2.11
CA TYR A 128 -2.62 9.55 0.96
C TYR A 128 -2.54 10.99 0.43
N SER A 129 -3.41 11.88 0.89
CA SER A 129 -3.26 13.31 0.62
C SER A 129 -2.12 13.89 1.45
N ALA A 130 -1.42 14.90 0.90
CA ALA A 130 -0.33 15.55 1.62
C ALA A 130 -0.84 16.04 2.99
N ALA A 131 -0.11 15.69 4.06
CA ALA A 131 -0.34 16.29 5.38
C ALA A 131 -0.28 17.81 5.21
N ARG A 132 -1.39 18.49 5.51
CA ARG A 132 -1.51 19.94 5.33
C ARG A 132 -0.69 20.71 6.34
#